data_AF-A0A6G3MNB6-F1
#
_entry.id   AF-A0A6G3MNB6-F1
#
_cell.length_a   1.000
_cell.length_b   1.000
_cell.length_c   1.000
_cell.angle_alpha   90.00
_cell.angle_beta   90.00
_cell.angle_gamma   90.00
#
_symmetry.space_group_name_H-M   'P 1'
#
loop_
_entity.id
_entity.type
_entity.pdbx_description
1 polymer ?
#
loop_
_entity_poly.entity_id
_entity_poly.type
_entity_poly.pdbx_seq_one_letter_code
_entity_poly.pdbx_strand_id
1 'polypeptide(L)'
;IVSAVAQVATFSIGSISNIPAVRSFSLFAAATIAINFFLQMTLFLVVFTLEATRERNLRPNILCCIKLSNVQLTTTNQNILEKIFEILSRIIFKKWCVVYMFLFYTIN
;
A
#
# COMPACT_ATOMS: atom_id res chain seq x y z
N ILE A 1 4.95 7.02 -8.41
CA ILE A 1 6.05 7.88 -8.92
C ILE A 1 6.19 9.16 -8.10
N VAL A 2 5.20 10.05 -8.10
CA VAL A 2 5.25 11.33 -7.34
C VAL A 2 5.62 11.14 -5.86
N SER A 3 4.96 10.21 -5.16
CA SER A 3 5.28 9.90 -3.76
C SER A 3 6.72 9.41 -3.55
N ALA A 4 7.24 8.53 -4.43
CA ALA A 4 8.60 8.02 -4.31
C ALA A 4 9.64 9.13 -4.51
N VAL A 5 9.44 9.98 -5.52
CA VAL A 5 10.31 11.15 -5.77
C VAL A 5 10.25 12.13 -4.60
N ALA A 6 9.05 12.40 -4.06
CA ALA A 6 8.89 13.28 -2.90
C ALA A 6 9.59 12.71 -1.66
N GLN A 7 9.49 11.41 -1.40
CA GLN A 7 10.17 10.76 -0.28
C GLN A 7 11.69 10.80 -0.43
N VAL A 8 12.23 10.43 -1.60
CA VAL A 8 13.67 10.51 -1.88
C VAL A 8 14.18 11.94 -1.74
N ALA A 9 13.44 12.94 -2.25
CA ALA A 9 13.79 14.34 -2.10
C ALA A 9 13.77 14.78 -0.63
N THR A 10 12.75 14.39 0.13
CA THR A 10 12.60 14.71 1.56
C THR A 10 13.75 14.11 2.39
N PHE A 11 14.10 12.84 2.17
CA PHE A 11 15.24 12.21 2.83
C PHE A 11 16.59 12.74 2.33
N SER A 12 16.69 13.17 1.08
CA SER A 12 17.90 13.84 0.59
C SER A 12 18.10 15.20 1.28
N ILE A 13 17.03 15.99 1.43
CA ILE A 13 17.06 17.25 2.18
C ILE A 13 17.33 17.00 3.67
N GLY A 14 16.72 15.97 4.26
CA GLY A 14 16.96 15.56 5.64
C GLY A 14 18.42 15.18 5.94
N SER A 15 19.17 14.75 4.93
CA SER A 15 20.60 14.44 5.07
C SER A 15 21.50 15.68 5.28
N ILE A 16 20.99 16.88 4.98
CA ILE A 16 21.71 18.14 5.19
C ILE A 16 21.72 18.54 6.69
N SER A 17 20.80 18.00 7.49
CA SER A 17 20.64 18.30 8.93
C SER A 17 21.93 18.14 9.74
N ASN A 18 22.22 19.03 10.68
CA ASN A 18 23.44 18.99 11.51
C ASN A 18 23.52 17.82 12.51
N ILE A 19 22.47 17.01 12.62
CA ILE A 19 22.43 15.87 13.54
C ILE A 19 23.00 14.62 12.82
N PRO A 20 24.19 14.12 13.18
CA PRO A 20 24.90 13.08 12.42
C PRO A 20 24.15 11.74 12.39
N ALA A 21 23.43 11.39 13.45
CA ALA A 21 22.60 10.18 13.49
C ALA A 21 21.47 10.23 12.43
N VAL A 22 20.88 11.40 12.22
CA VAL A 22 19.81 11.62 11.24
C VAL A 22 20.37 11.60 9.82
N ARG A 23 21.59 12.11 9.60
CA ARG A 23 22.23 12.10 8.26
C ARG A 23 22.38 10.69 7.69
N SER A 24 22.93 9.76 8.47
CA SER A 24 23.16 8.39 8.05
C SER A 24 21.85 7.64 7.79
N PHE A 25 20.86 7.84 8.66
CA PHE A 25 19.52 7.30 8.46
C PHE A 25 18.88 7.82 7.17
N SER A 26 18.95 9.13 6.94
CA SER A 26 18.32 9.79 5.80
C SER A 26 18.95 9.38 4.46
N LEU A 27 20.29 9.24 4.40
CA LEU A 27 20.98 8.74 3.22
C LEU A 27 20.61 7.28 2.90
N PHE A 28 20.53 6.42 3.92
CA PHE A 28 20.13 5.02 3.74
C PHE A 28 18.66 4.89 3.31
N ALA A 29 17.77 5.69 3.90
CA ALA A 29 16.36 5.74 3.53
C ALA A 29 16.18 6.21 2.07
N ALA A 30 16.86 7.30 1.68
CA ALA A 30 16.82 7.80 0.31
C ALA A 30 17.28 6.74 -0.72
N ALA A 31 18.40 6.06 -0.44
CA ALA A 31 18.92 4.99 -1.30
C ALA A 31 17.95 3.79 -1.37
N THR A 32 17.43 3.36 -0.22
CA THR A 32 16.50 2.23 -0.14
C THR A 32 15.22 2.49 -0.92
N ILE A 33 14.62 3.68 -0.77
CA ILE A 33 13.38 4.06 -1.46
C ILE A 33 13.62 4.18 -2.97
N ALA A 34 14.77 4.74 -3.39
CA ALA A 34 15.13 4.83 -4.80
C ALA A 34 15.28 3.43 -5.43
N ILE A 35 16.04 2.54 -4.80
CA ILE A 35 16.25 1.16 -5.26
C ILE A 35 14.91 0.41 -5.29
N ASN A 36 14.12 0.48 -4.21
CA ASN A 36 12.82 -0.17 -4.14
C ASN A 36 11.86 0.32 -5.24
N PHE A 37 11.90 1.61 -5.58
CA PHE A 37 11.09 2.15 -6.69
C PHE A 37 11.47 1.51 -8.03
N PHE A 38 12.76 1.34 -8.34
CA PHE A 38 13.19 0.68 -9.57
C PHE A 38 12.80 -0.81 -9.60
N LEU A 39 13.00 -1.53 -8.49
CA LEU A 39 12.58 -2.94 -8.38
C LEU A 39 11.06 -3.08 -8.51
N GLN A 40 10.28 -2.17 -7.90
CA GLN A 40 8.83 -2.21 -7.98
C GLN A 40 8.31 -1.91 -9.39
N MET A 41 9.02 -1.11 -10.19
CA MET A 41 8.62 -0.87 -11.57
C MET A 41 8.96 -2.04 -12.52
N THR A 42 9.99 -2.83 -12.19
CA THR A 42 10.52 -3.89 -13.09
C THR A 42 10.24 -5.30 -12.56
N LEU A 43 10.84 -5.67 -11.43
CA LEU A 43 10.74 -6.99 -10.83
C LEU A 43 9.32 -7.32 -10.40
N PHE A 44 8.62 -6.39 -9.75
CA PHE A 44 7.23 -6.62 -9.37
C PHE A 44 6.32 -6.78 -10.60
N LEU A 45 6.59 -6.05 -11.70
CA LEU A 45 5.84 -6.21 -12.95
C LEU A 45 6.06 -7.60 -13.57
N VAL A 46 7.28 -8.12 -13.56
CA VAL A 46 7.59 -9.47 -14.05
C VAL A 46 6.90 -10.53 -13.21
N VAL A 47 6.97 -10.41 -11.88
CA VAL A 47 6.27 -11.33 -10.98
C VAL A 47 4.77 -11.25 -11.20
N PHE A 48 4.20 -10.05 -11.29
CA PHE A 48 2.78 -9.82 -11.52
C PHE A 48 2.29 -10.44 -12.85
N THR A 49 3.06 -10.28 -13.94
CA THR A 49 2.70 -10.89 -15.24
C THR A 49 2.81 -12.41 -15.24
N LEU A 50 3.79 -12.95 -14.50
CA LEU A 50 3.90 -14.39 -14.27
C LEU A 50 2.71 -14.92 -13.46
N GLU A 51 2.30 -14.22 -12.41
CA GLU A 51 1.11 -14.56 -11.62
C GLU A 51 -0.15 -14.50 -12.48
N ALA A 52 -0.34 -13.44 -13.28
CA ALA A 52 -1.47 -13.33 -14.20
C ALA A 52 -1.51 -14.47 -15.23
N THR A 53 -0.35 -14.92 -15.69
CA THR A 53 -0.25 -16.08 -16.60
C THR A 53 -0.60 -17.38 -15.88
N ARG A 54 -0.21 -17.53 -14.60
CA ARG A 54 -0.58 -18.69 -13.77
C ARG A 54 -2.08 -18.74 -13.47
N GLU A 55 -2.71 -17.61 -13.20
CA GLU A 55 -4.16 -17.52 -13.00
C GLU A 55 -4.93 -17.96 -14.25
N ARG A 56 -4.49 -17.52 -15.45
CA ARG A 56 -5.08 -17.96 -16.72
C ARG A 56 -4.94 -19.46 -16.98
N ASN A 57 -3.88 -20.08 -16.45
CA ASN A 57 -3.61 -21.51 -16.61
C ASN A 57 -4.31 -22.39 -15.56
N LEU A 58 -5.25 -21.85 -14.76
CA LEU A 58 -6.12 -22.60 -13.83
C LEU A 58 -5.37 -23.53 -12.84
N ARG A 59 -4.09 -23.26 -12.55
CA ARG A 59 -3.34 -23.95 -11.50
C ARG A 59 -3.36 -23.10 -10.23
N PRO A 60 -4.25 -23.36 -9.26
CA PRO A 60 -4.30 -22.60 -8.03
C PRO A 60 -2.98 -22.77 -7.27
N ASN A 61 -2.35 -21.65 -6.93
CA ASN A 61 -1.11 -21.66 -6.17
C ASN A 61 -1.44 -21.77 -4.68
N ILE A 62 -0.62 -22.52 -3.94
CA ILE A 62 -0.47 -22.61 -2.46
C ILE A 62 -1.18 -23.77 -1.73
N LEU A 63 -2.31 -24.32 -2.18
CA LEU A 63 -2.90 -25.53 -1.56
C LEU A 63 -2.98 -26.67 -2.57
N CYS A 64 -1.85 -27.36 -2.75
CA CYS A 64 -1.70 -28.49 -3.68
C CYS A 64 -2.66 -29.68 -3.40
N CYS A 65 -3.40 -29.69 -2.28
CA CYS A 65 -4.26 -30.81 -1.89
C CYS A 65 -5.76 -30.49 -1.71
N ILE A 66 -6.21 -29.24 -1.86
CA ILE A 66 -7.65 -28.95 -1.82
C ILE A 66 -8.12 -28.72 -3.24
N LYS A 67 -8.54 -29.81 -3.88
CA LYS A 67 -9.38 -29.76 -5.07
C LYS A 67 -10.73 -29.22 -4.61
N LEU A 68 -10.91 -27.91 -4.64
CA LEU A 68 -12.20 -27.29 -4.32
C LEU A 68 -13.19 -27.72 -5.40
N SER A 69 -13.92 -28.80 -5.09
CA SER A 69 -14.98 -29.33 -5.92
C SER A 69 -15.98 -28.22 -6.18
N ASN A 70 -16.06 -27.80 -7.44
CA ASN A 70 -17.17 -27.03 -8.02
C ASN A 70 -17.72 -25.90 -7.13
N VAL A 71 -16.83 -25.10 -6.53
CA VAL A 71 -17.24 -23.77 -6.07
C VAL A 71 -17.32 -22.93 -7.32
N GLN A 72 -18.55 -22.74 -7.78
CA GLN A 72 -18.88 -21.71 -8.74
C GLN A 72 -18.08 -20.46 -8.36
N LEU A 73 -17.23 -20.01 -9.28
CA LEU A 73 -16.59 -18.70 -9.25
C LEU A 73 -17.66 -17.63 -9.47
N THR A 74 -18.68 -17.60 -8.62
CA THR A 74 -19.54 -16.44 -8.44
C THR A 74 -18.69 -15.42 -7.72
N THR A 75 -17.96 -14.61 -8.47
CA THR A 75 -17.94 -13.14 -8.33
C THR A 75 -18.56 -12.61 -7.02
N THR A 76 -17.89 -12.72 -5.88
CA THR A 76 -18.43 -12.19 -4.59
C THR A 76 -17.35 -11.68 -3.62
N ASN A 77 -16.11 -11.43 -4.06
CA ASN A 77 -15.08 -10.88 -3.17
C ASN A 77 -14.78 -9.38 -3.35
N GLN A 78 -15.44 -8.68 -4.27
CA GLN A 78 -15.32 -7.20 -4.35
C GLN A 78 -16.19 -6.48 -3.31
N ASN A 79 -17.16 -7.17 -2.71
CA ASN A 79 -18.16 -6.52 -1.85
C ASN A 79 -17.66 -6.20 -0.45
N ILE A 80 -16.62 -6.88 0.06
CA ILE A 80 -16.17 -6.67 1.46
C ILE A 80 -15.43 -5.34 1.58
N LEU A 81 -14.46 -5.08 0.70
CA LEU A 81 -13.69 -3.83 0.72
C LEU A 81 -14.58 -2.62 0.41
N GLU A 82 -15.47 -2.76 -0.58
CA GLU A 82 -16.44 -1.71 -0.91
C GLU A 82 -17.41 -1.44 0.24
N LYS A 83 -17.94 -2.48 0.90
CA LYS A 83 -18.84 -2.32 2.04
C LYS A 83 -18.13 -1.73 3.25
N ILE A 84 -16.87 -2.09 3.51
CA ILE A 84 -16.04 -1.45 4.55
C ILE A 84 -15.80 0.02 4.20
N PHE A 85 -15.46 0.34 2.95
CA PHE A 85 -15.23 1.71 2.51
C PHE A 85 -16.51 2.55 2.61
N GLU A 86 -17.67 1.99 2.27
CA GLU A 86 -18.97 2.66 2.36
C GLU A 86 -19.37 2.90 3.84
N ILE A 87 -19.12 1.94 4.73
CA ILE A 87 -19.34 2.10 6.18
C ILE A 87 -18.39 3.17 6.75
N LEU A 88 -17.10 3.09 6.42
CA LEU A 88 -16.08 4.02 6.90
C LEU A 88 -16.37 5.45 6.41
N SER A 89 -16.71 5.61 5.12
CA SER A 89 -17.13 6.87 4.53
C SER A 89 -18.35 7.45 5.25
N ARG A 90 -19.39 6.63 5.50
CA ARG A 90 -20.57 7.07 6.27
C ARG A 90 -20.24 7.54 7.69
N ILE A 91 -19.28 6.90 8.36
CA ILE A 91 -18.85 7.28 9.71
C ILE A 91 -18.06 8.59 9.68
N ILE A 92 -17.10 8.73 8.75
CA ILE A 92 -16.21 9.89 8.63
C ILE A 92 -16.97 11.15 8.21
N PHE A 93 -17.89 11.06 7.24
CA PHE A 93 -18.61 12.23 6.72
C PHE A 93 -19.77 12.70 7.61
N LYS A 94 -20.07 12.01 8.72
CA LYS A 94 -21.08 12.48 9.66
C LYS A 94 -20.57 13.76 10.32
N LYS A 95 -21.28 14.88 10.13
CA LYS A 95 -20.92 16.24 10.64
C LYS A 95 -20.44 16.24 12.11
N TRP A 96 -21.00 15.37 12.95
CA TRP A 96 -20.60 15.21 14.36
C TRP A 96 -19.17 14.66 14.56
N CYS A 97 -18.68 13.78 13.69
CA CYS A 97 -17.35 13.17 13.84
C CYS A 97 -16.24 14.13 13.41
N VAL A 98 -16.45 14.89 12.33
CA VAL A 98 -15.53 15.94 11.87
C VAL A 98 -15.41 17.06 12.91
N VAL A 99 -16.54 17.54 13.44
CA VAL A 99 -16.55 18.59 14.48
C VAL A 99 -15.86 18.11 15.76
N TYR A 100 -16.06 16.84 16.16
CA TYR A 100 -15.35 16.23 17.28
C TYR A 100 -13.83 16.16 17.05
N MET A 101 -13.39 15.81 15.83
CA MET A 101 -11.97 15.74 15.49
C MET A 101 -11.30 17.13 15.57
N PHE A 102 -11.97 18.18 15.09
CA PHE A 102 -11.47 19.56 15.21
C PHE A 102 -11.47 20.07 16.65
N LEU A 103 -12.50 19.75 17.44
CA LEU A 103 -12.55 20.09 18.87
C LEU A 103 -11.42 19.42 19.65
N PHE A 104 -11.17 18.13 19.42
CA PHE A 104 -10.09 17.39 20.07
C PHE A 104 -8.70 17.95 19.72
N TYR A 105 -8.46 18.31 18.45
CA TYR A 105 -7.18 18.90 18.02
C TYR A 105 -6.96 20.33 18.54
N THR A 106 -8.03 21.08 18.83
CA THR A 106 -7.90 22.46 19.37
C THR A 106 -7.73 22.47 20.90
N ILE A 107 -8.12 21.37 21.57
CA ILE A 107 -8.07 21.22 23.04
C ILE A 107 -6.76 20.61 23.56
N ASN A 108 -5.99 19.92 22.71
CA ASN A 108 -4.71 19.28 23.04
C ASN A 108 -3.55 20.04 22.39
#